data_AF-A0A9E6AZ78-F1
#
_entry.id   AF-A0A9E6AZ78-F1
#
_cell.length_a   1.000
_cell.length_b   1.000
_cell.length_c   1.000
_cell.angle_alpha   90.00
_cell.angle_beta   90.00
_cell.angle_gamma   90.00
#
_symmetry.space_group_name_H-M   'P 1'
#
loop_
_entity.id
_entity.type
_entity.pdbx_description
1 polymer ?
#
loop_
_entity_poly.entity_id
_entity_poly.type
_entity_poly.pdbx_seq_one_letter_code
_entity_poly.pdbx_strand_id
1 'polypeptide(L)'
;MTNATGLYGSNYDDILIGNADNNYFRGFSGADYIDGVGGVNLVSYVDSAEAVTVDLANNFNFGGDAEGDKLYNIDNVFGSFNHF
;
A
#
# COMPACT_ATOMS: atom_id res chain seq x y z
N MET A 1 -5.10 3.76 21.62
CA MET A 1 -4.54 4.52 20.50
C MET A 1 -3.16 3.94 20.22
N THR A 2 -3.07 2.87 19.43
CA THR A 2 -1.78 2.32 19.00
C THR A 2 -1.27 3.19 17.86
N ASN A 3 -0.04 3.69 18.00
CA ASN A 3 0.58 4.61 17.05
C ASN A 3 0.80 3.91 15.71
N ALA A 4 -0.02 4.21 14.71
CA ALA A 4 0.28 3.78 13.36
C ALA A 4 1.60 4.41 12.92
N THR A 5 2.61 3.59 12.61
CA THR A 5 3.86 4.10 12.02
C THR A 5 3.61 4.33 10.54
N GLY A 6 3.83 5.56 10.07
CA GLY A 6 3.74 5.90 8.64
C GLY A 6 5.03 5.55 7.91
N LEU A 7 4.94 4.67 6.91
CA LEU A 7 6.01 4.32 5.99
C LEU A 7 5.67 4.89 4.61
N TYR A 8 6.61 5.62 4.03
CA TYR A 8 6.46 6.30 2.75
C TYR A 8 7.61 5.89 1.83
N GLY A 9 7.28 5.46 0.63
CA GLY A 9 8.22 5.22 -0.45
C GLY A 9 8.54 6.49 -1.24
N SER A 10 8.87 6.27 -2.50
CA SER A 10 9.28 7.24 -3.50
C SER A 10 8.59 6.92 -4.83
N ASN A 11 8.98 7.58 -5.93
CA ASN A 11 8.40 7.29 -7.25
C ASN A 11 9.13 6.14 -7.97
N TYR A 12 9.77 5.23 -7.23
CA TYR A 12 10.56 4.11 -7.73
C TYR A 12 10.21 2.85 -6.94
N ASP A 13 10.59 1.68 -7.47
CA ASP A 13 10.42 0.40 -6.79
C ASP A 13 11.09 0.39 -5.40
N ASP A 14 10.28 0.40 -4.37
CA ASP A 14 10.69 0.45 -2.97
C ASP A 14 10.41 -0.87 -2.23
N ILE A 15 11.11 -1.05 -1.10
CA ILE A 15 10.85 -2.14 -0.14
C ILE A 15 10.44 -1.52 1.18
N LEU A 16 9.15 -1.61 1.52
CA LEU A 16 8.57 -1.07 2.73
C LEU A 16 8.19 -2.20 3.68
N ILE A 17 8.90 -2.30 4.81
CA ILE A 17 8.67 -3.34 5.82
C ILE A 17 8.23 -2.69 7.13
N GLY A 18 7.05 -3.06 7.57
CA GLY A 18 6.45 -2.65 8.83
C GLY A 18 7.08 -3.29 10.07
N ASN A 19 6.32 -3.29 11.16
CA ASN A 19 6.70 -3.85 12.44
C ASN A 19 5.50 -4.63 13.05
N ALA A 20 5.59 -4.98 14.33
CA ALA A 20 4.55 -5.76 14.99
C ALA A 20 3.28 -4.94 15.35
N ASP A 21 3.36 -3.60 15.26
CA ASP A 21 2.26 -2.69 15.52
C ASP A 21 1.50 -2.36 14.23
N ASN A 22 0.35 -1.70 14.35
CA ASN A 22 -0.39 -1.21 13.19
C ASN A 22 0.48 -0.26 12.37
N ASN A 23 0.50 -0.42 11.05
CA ASN A 23 1.26 0.45 10.16
C ASN A 23 0.40 1.05 9.04
N TYR A 24 0.84 2.21 8.57
CA TYR A 24 0.24 2.92 7.45
C TYR A 24 1.28 3.08 6.35
N PHE A 25 0.97 2.64 5.14
CA PHE A 25 1.90 2.61 4.01
C PHE A 25 1.41 3.50 2.86
N ARG A 26 2.34 4.24 2.25
CA ARG A 26 2.19 4.82 0.91
C ARG A 26 3.43 4.47 0.09
N GLY A 27 3.23 3.66 -0.96
CA GLY A 27 4.27 3.35 -1.93
C GLY A 27 4.61 4.55 -2.81
N PHE A 28 3.56 5.20 -3.34
CA PHE A 28 3.57 6.09 -4.51
C PHE A 28 3.81 5.29 -5.78
N SER A 29 4.38 5.89 -6.83
CA SER A 29 4.59 5.19 -8.09
C SER A 29 5.78 4.24 -8.01
N GLY A 30 5.75 3.15 -8.78
CA GLY A 30 6.78 2.11 -8.73
C GLY A 30 6.12 0.75 -8.54
N ALA A 31 6.88 -0.33 -8.70
CA ALA A 31 6.43 -1.66 -8.35
C ALA A 31 6.98 -2.04 -6.97
N ASP A 32 6.21 -1.74 -5.93
CA ASP A 32 6.69 -1.81 -4.56
C ASP A 32 6.52 -3.18 -3.92
N TYR A 33 7.44 -3.55 -3.03
CA TYR A 33 7.24 -4.63 -2.07
C TYR A 33 6.84 -4.04 -0.72
N ILE A 34 5.61 -4.31 -0.29
CA ILE A 34 5.07 -3.78 0.97
C ILE A 34 4.66 -4.94 1.87
N ASP A 35 5.25 -5.01 3.07
CA ASP A 35 4.96 -6.03 4.07
C ASP A 35 4.61 -5.39 5.42
N GLY A 36 3.37 -5.56 5.85
CA GLY A 36 2.86 -5.09 7.14
C GLY A 36 3.44 -5.81 8.36
N VAL A 37 4.00 -7.01 8.18
CA VAL A 37 4.46 -7.90 9.25
C VAL A 37 3.35 -8.26 10.26
N GLY A 38 3.16 -7.50 11.32
CA GLY A 38 2.17 -7.76 12.37
C GLY A 38 1.14 -6.64 12.48
N GLY A 39 0.23 -6.74 13.45
CA GLY A 39 -0.76 -5.70 13.68
C GLY A 39 -1.87 -5.64 12.61
N VAL A 40 -2.56 -4.50 12.55
CA VAL A 40 -3.58 -4.20 11.54
C VAL A 40 -3.06 -3.09 10.63
N ASN A 41 -2.86 -3.42 9.36
CA ASN A 41 -2.13 -2.59 8.42
C ASN A 41 -3.01 -1.99 7.33
N LEU A 42 -2.68 -0.77 6.91
CA LEU A 42 -3.39 -0.03 5.88
C LEU A 42 -2.39 0.42 4.80
N VAL A 43 -2.60 -0.01 3.55
CA VAL A 43 -1.96 0.59 2.39
C VAL A 43 -2.86 1.66 1.80
N SER A 44 -2.29 2.78 1.34
CA SER A 44 -3.07 3.90 0.81
C SER A 44 -2.54 4.38 -0.53
N TYR A 45 -3.42 4.33 -1.52
CA TYR A 45 -3.23 4.83 -2.88
C TYR A 45 -3.95 6.16 -3.10
N VAL A 46 -4.20 6.91 -2.02
CA VAL A 46 -5.00 8.14 -2.03
C VAL A 46 -4.47 9.20 -3.00
N ASP A 47 -3.16 9.20 -3.24
CA ASP A 47 -2.45 10.15 -4.10
C ASP A 47 -2.36 9.69 -5.56
N SER A 48 -2.80 8.45 -5.87
CA SER A 48 -2.77 7.91 -7.23
C SER A 48 -3.66 8.72 -8.15
N ALA A 49 -3.07 9.18 -9.27
CA ALA A 49 -3.77 9.95 -10.29
C ALA A 49 -4.78 9.10 -11.09
N GLU A 50 -4.63 7.78 -11.09
CA GLU A 50 -5.51 6.84 -11.80
C GLU A 50 -6.25 5.92 -10.82
N ALA A 51 -7.31 5.27 -11.33
CA ALA A 51 -8.02 4.23 -10.60
C ALA A 51 -7.09 3.05 -10.31
N VAL A 52 -7.12 2.57 -9.07
CA VAL A 52 -6.37 1.38 -8.63
C VAL A 52 -7.33 0.22 -8.40
N THR A 53 -6.87 -0.99 -8.70
CA THR A 53 -7.52 -2.22 -8.27
C THR A 53 -6.54 -3.05 -7.47
N VAL A 54 -6.98 -3.50 -6.31
CA VAL A 54 -6.14 -4.21 -5.33
C VAL A 54 -6.84 -5.49 -4.91
N ASP A 55 -6.17 -6.62 -5.10
CA ASP A 55 -6.60 -7.92 -4.62
C ASP A 55 -5.56 -8.47 -3.64
N LEU A 56 -5.84 -8.32 -2.35
CA LEU A 56 -4.97 -8.77 -1.26
C LEU A 56 -4.87 -10.30 -1.19
N ALA A 57 -5.83 -11.05 -1.73
CA ALA A 57 -5.81 -12.51 -1.65
C ALA A 57 -4.91 -13.14 -2.70
N ASN A 58 -4.92 -12.58 -3.92
CA ASN A 58 -4.12 -13.09 -5.05
C ASN A 58 -2.86 -12.26 -5.30
N ASN A 59 -2.69 -11.16 -4.58
CA ASN A 59 -1.64 -10.17 -4.80
C ASN A 59 -1.64 -9.66 -6.25
N PHE A 60 -2.85 -9.35 -6.73
CA PHE A 60 -3.09 -8.85 -8.08
C PHE A 60 -3.48 -7.38 -7.99
N ASN A 61 -2.47 -6.51 -8.11
CA ASN A 61 -2.60 -5.07 -7.94
C ASN A 61 -2.24 -4.39 -9.26
N PHE A 62 -3.15 -3.54 -9.75
CA PHE A 62 -3.03 -2.93 -11.08
C PHE A 62 -3.64 -1.53 -11.14
N GLY A 63 -3.16 -0.76 -12.11
CA GLY A 63 -3.59 0.61 -12.38
C GLY A 63 -2.99 1.63 -11.41
N GLY A 64 -2.69 2.83 -11.92
CA GLY A 64 -2.12 3.92 -11.15
C GLY A 64 -0.89 3.51 -10.34
N ASP A 65 -0.84 3.98 -9.09
CA ASP A 65 0.26 3.68 -8.16
C ASP A 65 0.22 2.23 -7.61
N ALA A 66 -0.82 1.44 -7.90
CA ALA A 66 -0.86 0.03 -7.46
C ALA A 66 -0.26 -0.93 -8.50
N GLU A 67 0.15 -0.42 -9.67
CA GLU A 67 0.63 -1.25 -10.78
C GLU A 67 1.95 -1.95 -10.43
N GLY A 68 1.90 -3.28 -10.32
CA GLY A 68 3.10 -4.09 -10.07
C GLY A 68 3.45 -4.25 -8.58
N ASP A 69 2.73 -3.58 -7.70
CA ASP A 69 2.88 -3.70 -6.24
C ASP A 69 2.65 -5.13 -5.76
N LYS A 70 3.39 -5.52 -4.73
CA LYS A 70 3.21 -6.75 -3.98
C LYS A 70 2.94 -6.44 -2.52
N LEU A 71 1.73 -6.76 -2.08
CA LEU A 71 1.22 -6.45 -0.75
C LEU A 71 1.15 -7.71 0.12
N TYR A 72 1.78 -7.68 1.29
CA TYR A 72 1.81 -8.77 2.25
C TYR A 72 1.43 -8.26 3.64
N ASN A 73 0.69 -9.07 4.40
CA ASN A 73 0.22 -8.72 5.75
C ASN A 73 -0.49 -7.35 5.81
N ILE A 74 -1.26 -7.05 4.76
CA ILE A 74 -2.10 -5.85 4.65
C ILE A 74 -3.55 -6.25 4.92
N ASP A 75 -4.23 -5.51 5.79
CA ASP A 75 -5.62 -5.81 6.17
C ASP A 75 -6.62 -4.85 5.52
N ASN A 76 -6.17 -3.64 5.22
CA ASN A 76 -7.02 -2.57 4.71
C ASN A 76 -6.34 -1.86 3.53
N VAL A 77 -7.17 -1.40 2.60
CA VAL A 77 -6.73 -0.63 1.44
C VAL A 77 -7.57 0.63 1.36
N PHE A 78 -6.89 1.78 1.30
CA PHE A 78 -7.51 3.03 0.90
C PHE A 78 -7.21 3.25 -0.57
N GLY A 79 -8.24 3.13 -1.42
CA GLY A 79 -8.11 3.30 -2.87
C GLY A 79 -7.80 4.74 -3.30
N SER A 80 -7.71 4.95 -4.60
CA SER A 80 -7.43 6.27 -5.16
C SER A 80 -8.61 7.23 -5.03
N PHE A 81 -8.31 8.52 -4.98
CA PHE A 81 -9.33 9.55 -4.92
C PHE A 81 -10.05 9.64 -6.28
N ASN A 82 -11.21 9.01 -6.37
CA ASN A 82 -12.26 9.14 -7.41
C ASN A 82 -11.82 9.72 -8.77
N HIS A 83 -11.83 8.87 -9.81
CA HIS A 83 -12.01 9.35 -11.18
C HIS A 83 -13.33 8.76 -11.72
N PHE A 84 -14.34 9.63 -11.90
CA PHE A 84 -15.63 9.31 -12.53
C PHE A 84 -15.57 9.68 -14.02
#